data_AF-A0A5E4F683-F1
#
_entry.id   AF-A0A5E4F683-F1
#
_cell.length_a   1.000
_cell.length_b   1.000
_cell.length_c   1.000
_cell.angle_alpha   90.00
_cell.angle_beta   90.00
_cell.angle_gamma   90.00
#
_symmetry.space_group_name_H-M   'P 1'
#
loop_
_entity.id
_entity.type
_entity.pdbx_description
1 polymer ?
#
loop_
_entity_poly.entity_id
_entity_poly.type
_entity_poly.pdbx_seq_one_letter_code
_entity_poly.pdbx_strand_id
1 'polypeptide(L)'
;MAATARCEEIANQKFSQLILDEDWLALEEAVQIGPVQGFGKRLSSILSTYLSKYDTEATIYFDEGARNSKRQLLESKALDFVYPAYTTMLGHVRSKALEAFKVRLEQSLNKGRGFATYARICTHSSMLEFDKGCADASVIQANWDASRVREKLQRDIDAHASSVCSAKLSELNVNYEQQLSASLTGPVKTLLETGGKDTWASIRKLLNRETEVAISEFSTVVADFELDEATIAEMLQHLRDYSRNVVEKKAREEATKIMIHMKDRFSTVFNYDSDSTLRVWTGKEDITSITKDARSASMKLLSVMAAIRLDEKPDHIEKVLFSSLMEGAVTVSSSQDREIGASVDPLASSNWEEVSSKNTLITPVQCQSLWRQFIAETENSVTQAISAHVRFITSLTLRLTSVCFHFHLSSAPSRINGFCFS
;
A
#
# COMPACT_ATOMS: atom_id res chain seq x y z
N MET A 1 -0.82 83.65 -0.40
CA MET A 1 -2.18 83.15 -0.10
C MET A 1 -3.04 83.00 -1.36
N ALA A 2 -3.29 84.06 -2.15
CA ALA A 2 -4.13 83.95 -3.35
C ALA A 2 -3.61 82.96 -4.41
N ALA A 3 -2.31 82.98 -4.72
CA ALA A 3 -1.68 82.05 -5.66
C ALA A 3 -1.81 80.58 -5.23
N THR A 4 -1.59 80.30 -3.93
CA THR A 4 -1.73 78.96 -3.35
C THR A 4 -3.16 78.43 -3.45
N ALA A 5 -4.16 79.26 -3.13
CA ALA A 5 -5.56 78.89 -3.22
C ALA A 5 -5.98 78.61 -4.67
N ARG A 6 -5.49 79.39 -5.64
CA ARG A 6 -5.81 79.18 -7.04
C ARG A 6 -5.14 77.93 -7.62
N CYS A 7 -3.87 77.67 -7.30
CA CYS A 7 -3.19 76.42 -7.64
C CYS A 7 -3.91 75.20 -7.06
N GLU A 8 -4.50 75.31 -5.87
CA GLU A 8 -5.28 74.25 -5.25
C GLU A 8 -6.64 74.03 -5.95
N GLU A 9 -7.32 75.10 -6.35
CA GLU A 9 -8.55 75.02 -7.12
C GLU A 9 -8.34 74.32 -8.46
N ILE A 10 -7.29 74.69 -9.20
CA ILE A 10 -6.91 74.04 -10.47
C ILE A 10 -6.62 72.55 -10.23
N ALA A 11 -5.83 72.21 -9.21
CA ALA A 11 -5.53 70.82 -8.86
C ALA A 11 -6.80 70.01 -8.60
N ASN A 12 -7.70 70.52 -7.76
CA ASN A 12 -8.97 69.86 -7.46
C ASN A 12 -9.85 69.71 -8.71
N GLN A 13 -9.89 70.73 -9.58
CA GLN A 13 -10.61 70.64 -10.85
C GLN A 13 -10.05 69.54 -11.76
N LYS A 14 -8.72 69.45 -11.91
CA LYS A 14 -8.11 68.38 -12.73
C LYS A 14 -8.35 67.00 -12.14
N PHE A 15 -8.31 66.87 -10.82
CA PHE A 15 -8.65 65.62 -10.15
C PHE A 15 -10.11 65.21 -10.37
N SER A 16 -11.07 66.14 -10.27
CA SER A 16 -12.48 65.86 -10.56
C SER A 16 -12.71 65.44 -12.01
N GLN A 17 -11.95 66.01 -12.96
CA GLN A 17 -12.00 65.58 -14.37
C GLN A 17 -11.41 64.18 -14.56
N LEU A 18 -10.30 63.84 -13.89
CA LEU A 18 -9.72 62.50 -13.90
C LEU A 18 -10.73 61.43 -13.43
N ILE A 19 -11.48 61.69 -12.35
CA ILE A 19 -12.46 60.74 -11.82
C ILE A 19 -13.56 60.41 -12.86
N LEU A 20 -13.91 61.38 -13.71
CA LEU A 20 -14.95 61.25 -14.73
C LEU A 20 -14.39 60.95 -16.12
N ASP A 21 -13.09 60.66 -16.22
CA ASP A 21 -12.43 60.37 -17.49
C ASP A 21 -12.93 59.04 -18.07
N GLU A 22 -13.42 59.06 -19.31
CA GLU A 22 -14.01 57.89 -19.94
C GLU A 22 -12.97 56.75 -20.14
N ASP A 23 -11.73 57.09 -20.46
CA ASP A 23 -10.66 56.10 -20.64
C ASP A 23 -10.26 55.47 -19.30
N TRP A 24 -10.26 56.25 -18.21
CA TRP A 24 -10.09 55.73 -16.85
C TRP A 24 -11.21 54.77 -16.47
N LEU A 25 -12.47 55.18 -16.61
CA LEU A 25 -13.62 54.36 -16.21
C LEU A 25 -13.65 53.04 -16.99
N ALA A 26 -13.36 53.07 -18.29
CA ALA A 26 -13.25 51.87 -19.11
C ALA A 26 -12.08 50.96 -18.68
N LEU A 27 -10.95 51.55 -18.27
CA LEU A 27 -9.80 50.79 -17.76
C LEU A 27 -10.12 50.14 -16.41
N GLU A 28 -10.78 50.88 -15.51
CA GLU A 28 -11.22 50.40 -14.20
C GLU A 28 -12.20 49.23 -14.33
N GLU A 29 -13.21 49.35 -15.21
CA GLU A 29 -14.17 48.28 -15.49
C GLU A 29 -13.49 47.04 -16.08
N ALA A 30 -12.59 47.23 -17.04
CA ALA A 30 -11.87 46.11 -17.67
C ALA A 30 -11.03 45.33 -16.65
N VAL A 31 -10.40 46.01 -15.68
CA VAL A 31 -9.62 45.37 -14.62
C VAL A 31 -10.48 44.55 -13.66
N GLN A 32 -11.75 44.90 -13.45
CA GLN A 32 -12.65 44.08 -12.63
C GLN A 32 -12.94 42.71 -13.26
N ILE A 33 -12.86 42.61 -14.59
CA ILE A 33 -13.11 41.37 -15.32
C ILE A 33 -11.87 40.49 -15.34
N GLY A 34 -10.68 41.07 -15.49
CA GLY A 34 -9.44 40.31 -15.56
C GLY A 34 -8.19 41.14 -15.88
N PRO A 35 -7.07 40.47 -16.20
CA PRO A 35 -5.83 41.16 -16.46
C PRO A 35 -5.88 41.93 -17.79
N VAL A 36 -5.62 43.23 -17.74
CA VAL A 36 -5.63 44.12 -18.91
C VAL A 36 -4.22 44.30 -19.46
N GLN A 37 -4.02 44.00 -20.74
CA GLN A 37 -2.73 44.22 -21.40
C GLN A 37 -2.46 45.71 -21.59
N GLY A 38 -1.22 46.13 -21.31
CA GLY A 38 -0.79 47.53 -21.40
C GLY A 38 -1.36 48.41 -20.29
N PHE A 39 -1.84 47.82 -19.18
CA PHE A 39 -2.48 48.54 -18.08
C PHE A 39 -1.63 49.73 -17.61
N GLY A 40 -0.35 49.48 -17.30
CA GLY A 40 0.55 50.49 -16.77
C GLY A 40 0.76 51.65 -17.73
N LYS A 41 0.93 51.36 -19.03
CA LYS A 41 1.07 52.38 -20.08
C LYS A 41 -0.21 53.22 -20.23
N ARG A 42 -1.38 52.59 -20.25
CA ARG A 42 -2.68 53.29 -20.35
C ARG A 42 -2.90 54.21 -19.15
N LEU A 43 -2.75 53.67 -17.94
CA LEU A 43 -2.89 54.43 -16.71
C LEU A 43 -1.88 55.59 -16.62
N SER A 44 -0.62 55.34 -17.01
CA SER A 44 0.39 56.39 -17.05
C SER A 44 0.05 57.52 -18.03
N SER A 45 -0.54 57.18 -19.19
CA SER A 45 -0.98 58.18 -20.17
C SER A 45 -2.11 59.06 -19.65
N ILE A 46 -3.09 58.44 -18.96
CA ILE A 46 -4.21 59.16 -18.33
C ILE A 46 -3.66 60.12 -17.26
N LEU A 47 -2.83 59.61 -16.34
CA LEU A 47 -2.22 60.43 -15.29
C LEU A 47 -1.38 61.59 -15.85
N SER A 48 -0.51 61.31 -16.83
CA SER A 48 0.29 62.35 -17.50
C SER A 48 -0.56 63.42 -18.16
N THR A 49 -1.72 63.06 -18.73
CA THR A 49 -2.63 64.03 -19.35
C THR A 49 -3.14 65.05 -18.35
N TYR A 50 -3.57 64.60 -17.16
CA TYR A 50 -4.10 65.49 -16.13
C TYR A 50 -3.01 66.30 -15.41
N LEU A 51 -1.84 65.70 -15.16
CA LEU A 51 -0.69 66.41 -14.62
C LEU A 51 -0.19 67.49 -15.60
N SER A 52 -0.11 67.19 -16.90
CA SER A 52 0.30 68.18 -17.91
C SER A 52 -0.73 69.31 -18.08
N LYS A 53 -2.03 69.02 -17.97
CA LYS A 53 -3.09 70.04 -17.98
C LYS A 53 -2.96 70.99 -16.78
N TYR A 54 -2.65 70.45 -15.60
CA TYR A 54 -2.33 71.25 -14.42
C TYR A 54 -1.10 72.13 -14.67
N ASP A 55 0.00 71.54 -15.14
CA ASP A 55 1.25 72.24 -15.36
C ASP A 55 1.07 73.39 -16.37
N THR A 56 0.30 73.17 -17.43
CA THR A 56 0.01 74.22 -18.43
C THR A 56 -0.79 75.38 -17.83
N GLU A 57 -1.83 75.10 -17.03
CA GLU A 57 -2.71 76.13 -16.48
C GLU A 57 -2.08 76.88 -15.30
N ALA A 58 -1.32 76.19 -14.46
CA ALA A 58 -0.67 76.77 -13.28
C ALA A 58 0.58 77.60 -13.62
N THR A 59 1.24 77.32 -14.76
CA THR A 59 2.50 78.01 -15.15
C THR A 59 2.28 79.44 -15.62
N ILE A 60 1.05 79.84 -15.96
CA ILE A 60 0.79 81.15 -16.56
C ILE A 60 0.76 82.29 -15.51
N TYR A 61 0.55 82.01 -14.21
CA TYR A 61 0.18 83.08 -13.25
C TYR A 61 0.75 83.02 -11.81
N PHE A 62 1.49 81.99 -11.38
CA PHE A 62 1.72 81.78 -9.93
C PHE A 62 3.16 81.46 -9.49
N ASP A 63 3.42 81.74 -8.20
CA ASP A 63 4.65 81.42 -7.47
C ASP A 63 5.04 79.94 -7.60
N GLU A 64 6.33 79.69 -7.86
CA GLU A 64 6.86 78.37 -8.16
C GLU A 64 6.70 77.38 -6.99
N GLY A 65 6.88 77.85 -5.76
CA GLY A 65 6.73 77.01 -4.57
C GLY A 65 5.28 76.55 -4.38
N ALA A 66 4.32 77.46 -4.55
CA ALA A 66 2.90 77.14 -4.48
C ALA A 66 2.45 76.16 -5.58
N ARG A 67 2.94 76.34 -6.82
CA ARG A 67 2.66 75.42 -7.94
C ARG A 67 3.19 74.01 -7.67
N ASN A 68 4.47 73.89 -7.31
CA ASN A 68 5.11 72.59 -7.15
C ASN A 68 4.49 71.79 -5.99
N SER A 69 4.18 72.46 -4.87
CA SER A 69 3.52 71.82 -3.73
C SER A 69 2.12 71.29 -4.07
N LYS A 70 1.30 72.08 -4.79
CA LYS A 70 -0.05 71.65 -5.16
C LYS A 70 -0.07 70.62 -6.28
N ARG A 71 0.93 70.64 -7.17
CA ARG A 71 1.17 69.57 -8.15
C ARG A 71 1.44 68.22 -7.48
N GLN A 72 2.33 68.20 -6.49
CA GLN A 72 2.63 66.98 -5.73
C GLN A 72 1.40 66.44 -5.00
N LEU A 73 0.57 67.32 -4.43
CA LEU A 73 -0.68 66.92 -3.78
C LEU A 73 -1.68 66.30 -4.78
N LEU A 74 -1.81 66.90 -5.97
CA LEU A 74 -2.62 66.33 -7.05
C LEU A 74 -2.12 64.95 -7.45
N GLU A 75 -0.82 64.80 -7.66
CA GLU A 75 -0.19 63.53 -8.03
C GLU A 75 -0.42 62.46 -6.98
N SER A 76 -0.17 62.75 -5.69
CA SER A 76 -0.45 61.82 -4.59
C SER A 76 -1.91 61.40 -4.57
N LYS A 77 -2.85 62.35 -4.67
CA LYS A 77 -4.29 62.08 -4.61
C LYS A 77 -4.76 61.24 -5.80
N ALA A 78 -4.22 61.50 -6.99
CA ALA A 78 -4.49 60.70 -8.19
C ALA A 78 -3.97 59.27 -8.03
N LEU A 79 -2.74 59.11 -7.54
CA LEU A 79 -2.15 57.79 -7.28
C LEU A 79 -2.95 56.99 -6.25
N ASP A 80 -3.35 57.62 -5.14
CA ASP A 80 -4.18 56.98 -4.11
C ASP A 80 -5.53 56.52 -4.67
N PHE A 81 -6.13 57.32 -5.56
CA PHE A 81 -7.41 57.00 -6.20
C PHE A 81 -7.30 55.81 -7.16
N VAL A 82 -6.24 55.73 -7.97
CA VAL A 82 -6.08 54.65 -8.97
C VAL A 82 -5.44 53.37 -8.40
N TYR A 83 -4.84 53.45 -7.21
CA TYR A 83 -4.14 52.35 -6.57
C TYR A 83 -5.00 51.07 -6.38
N PRO A 84 -6.29 51.14 -6.00
CA PRO A 84 -7.13 49.96 -5.92
C PRO A 84 -7.18 49.17 -7.24
N ALA A 85 -7.31 49.84 -8.39
CA ALA A 85 -7.30 49.19 -9.70
C ALA A 85 -5.95 48.49 -9.99
N TYR A 86 -4.82 49.13 -9.65
CA TYR A 86 -3.52 48.49 -9.75
C TYR A 86 -3.43 47.22 -8.89
N THR A 87 -3.92 47.25 -7.65
CA THR A 87 -3.91 46.07 -6.78
C THR A 87 -4.78 44.93 -7.31
N THR A 88 -5.94 45.26 -7.90
CA THR A 88 -6.82 44.28 -8.57
C THR A 88 -6.12 43.65 -9.77
N MET A 89 -5.47 44.49 -10.61
CA MET A 89 -4.69 44.03 -11.76
C MET A 89 -3.58 43.05 -11.33
N LEU A 90 -2.79 43.38 -10.30
CA LEU A 90 -1.79 42.46 -9.76
C LEU A 90 -2.40 41.17 -9.21
N GLY A 91 -3.58 41.25 -8.58
CA GLY A 91 -4.35 40.10 -8.13
C GLY A 91 -4.66 39.13 -9.28
N HIS A 92 -5.13 39.66 -10.41
CA HIS A 92 -5.41 38.86 -11.60
C HIS A 92 -4.14 38.25 -12.22
N VAL A 93 -3.05 39.01 -12.33
CA VAL A 93 -1.76 38.50 -12.83
C VAL A 93 -1.27 37.34 -11.96
N ARG A 94 -1.36 37.46 -10.63
CA ARG A 94 -1.01 36.39 -9.70
C ARG A 94 -1.86 35.14 -9.92
N SER A 95 -3.18 35.30 -9.95
CA SER A 95 -4.11 34.18 -10.12
C SER A 95 -3.87 33.46 -11.45
N LYS A 96 -3.66 34.21 -12.54
CA LYS A 96 -3.34 33.66 -13.86
C LYS A 96 -2.02 32.85 -13.84
N ALA A 97 -0.97 33.39 -13.24
CA ALA A 97 0.32 32.71 -13.13
C ALA A 97 0.22 31.42 -12.30
N LEU A 98 -0.53 31.45 -11.20
CA LEU A 98 -0.76 30.26 -10.36
C LEU A 98 -1.57 29.19 -11.10
N GLU A 99 -2.62 29.55 -11.84
CA GLU A 99 -3.37 28.57 -12.63
C GLU A 99 -2.52 28.00 -13.77
N ALA A 100 -1.69 28.81 -14.42
CA ALA A 100 -0.72 28.33 -15.42
C ALA A 100 0.30 27.36 -14.81
N PHE A 101 0.74 27.58 -13.57
CA PHE A 101 1.57 26.63 -12.82
C PHE A 101 0.87 25.28 -12.68
N LYS A 102 -0.36 25.28 -12.13
CA LYS A 102 -1.14 24.06 -11.86
C LYS A 102 -1.34 23.24 -13.12
N VAL A 103 -1.79 23.87 -14.21
CA VAL A 103 -2.04 23.21 -15.50
C VAL A 103 -0.76 22.60 -16.07
N ARG A 104 0.37 23.34 -16.05
CA ARG A 104 1.65 22.81 -16.56
C ARG A 104 2.16 21.65 -15.74
N LEU A 105 2.07 21.76 -14.41
CA LEU A 105 2.49 20.69 -13.51
C LEU A 105 1.67 19.43 -13.79
N GLU A 106 0.35 19.53 -13.84
CA GLU A 106 -0.53 18.39 -14.14
C GLU A 106 -0.22 17.75 -15.50
N GLN A 107 -0.01 18.55 -16.55
CA GLN A 107 0.36 18.03 -17.87
C GLN A 107 1.71 17.31 -17.87
N SER A 108 2.66 17.76 -17.05
CA SER A 108 3.98 17.13 -16.93
C SER A 108 3.92 15.78 -16.23
N LEU A 109 3.02 15.63 -15.24
CA LEU A 109 2.80 14.35 -14.55
C LEU A 109 2.36 13.24 -15.51
N ASN A 110 1.62 13.59 -16.55
CA ASN A 110 1.15 12.64 -17.57
C ASN A 110 2.26 12.20 -18.55
N LYS A 111 3.41 12.90 -18.58
CA LYS A 111 4.52 12.62 -19.51
C LYS A 111 5.62 11.75 -18.91
N GLY A 112 5.51 11.38 -17.64
CA GLY A 112 6.45 10.51 -16.92
C GLY A 112 7.69 11.23 -16.36
N ARG A 113 8.33 10.56 -15.37
CA ARG A 113 9.60 10.81 -14.62
C ARG A 113 10.18 12.23 -14.50
N GLY A 114 10.72 12.53 -13.31
CA GLY A 114 11.39 13.80 -13.01
C GLY A 114 10.51 14.87 -12.36
N PHE A 115 9.72 14.50 -11.35
CA PHE A 115 8.79 15.41 -10.66
C PHE A 115 9.47 16.69 -10.18
N ALA A 116 10.59 16.59 -9.46
CA ALA A 116 11.30 17.75 -8.91
C ALA A 116 11.79 18.70 -10.02
N THR A 117 12.27 18.14 -11.12
CA THR A 117 12.72 18.91 -12.29
C THR A 117 11.56 19.66 -12.94
N TYR A 118 10.43 18.98 -13.18
CA TYR A 118 9.26 19.64 -13.76
C TYR A 118 8.65 20.69 -12.84
N ALA A 119 8.58 20.42 -11.54
CA ALA A 119 8.11 21.39 -10.56
C ALA A 119 8.96 22.68 -10.63
N ARG A 120 10.29 22.57 -10.64
CA ARG A 120 11.20 23.72 -10.79
C ARG A 120 10.98 24.48 -12.10
N ILE A 121 10.86 23.78 -13.23
CA ILE A 121 10.61 24.39 -14.54
C ILE A 121 9.27 25.15 -14.54
N CYS A 122 8.21 24.52 -14.03
CA CYS A 122 6.89 25.12 -13.95
C CYS A 122 6.89 26.34 -13.02
N THR A 123 7.54 26.26 -11.85
CA THR A 123 7.71 27.38 -10.92
C THR A 123 8.42 28.54 -11.62
N HIS A 124 9.60 28.29 -12.21
CA HIS A 124 10.36 29.33 -12.89
C HIS A 124 9.55 30.02 -14.00
N SER A 125 8.88 29.24 -14.85
CA SER A 125 8.09 29.81 -15.94
C SER A 125 6.88 30.60 -15.45
N SER A 126 6.26 30.19 -14.35
CA SER A 126 5.11 30.90 -13.75
C SER A 126 5.55 32.21 -13.09
N MET A 127 6.70 32.20 -12.41
CA MET A 127 7.29 33.41 -11.84
C MET A 127 7.69 34.42 -12.93
N LEU A 128 8.24 33.95 -14.06
CA LEU A 128 8.53 34.82 -15.21
C LEU A 128 7.27 35.42 -15.84
N GLU A 129 6.18 34.65 -15.94
CA GLU A 129 4.90 35.18 -16.43
C GLU A 129 4.32 36.25 -15.51
N PHE A 130 4.44 36.04 -14.19
CA PHE A 130 4.06 37.03 -13.20
C PHE A 130 4.93 38.30 -13.32
N ASP A 131 6.25 38.16 -13.36
CA ASP A 131 7.19 39.29 -13.46
C ASP A 131 6.94 40.12 -14.74
N LYS A 132 6.62 39.46 -15.87
CA LYS A 132 6.19 40.13 -17.12
C LYS A 132 4.87 40.89 -16.95
N GLY A 133 3.88 40.29 -16.29
CA GLY A 133 2.60 40.94 -16.02
C GLY A 133 2.74 42.14 -15.08
N CYS A 134 3.63 42.07 -14.09
CA CYS A 134 3.96 43.21 -13.23
C CYS A 134 4.66 44.33 -14.00
N ALA A 135 5.60 43.99 -14.90
CA ALA A 135 6.25 44.99 -15.74
C ALA A 135 5.25 45.71 -16.66
N ASP A 136 4.28 44.99 -17.23
CA ASP A 136 3.20 45.58 -18.05
C ASP A 136 2.24 46.47 -17.23
N ALA A 137 2.05 46.15 -15.94
CA ALA A 137 1.24 46.92 -15.00
C ALA A 137 1.97 48.12 -14.37
N SER A 138 3.27 48.29 -14.62
CA SER A 138 4.10 49.35 -14.03
C SER A 138 3.65 50.75 -14.49
N VAL A 139 3.44 51.65 -13.53
CA VAL A 139 2.98 53.02 -13.77
C VAL A 139 4.15 53.99 -13.62
N ILE A 140 4.38 54.85 -14.61
CA ILE A 140 5.55 55.75 -14.65
C ILE A 140 5.58 56.71 -13.44
N GLN A 141 4.39 57.18 -13.02
CA GLN A 141 4.22 58.12 -11.92
C GLN A 141 4.38 57.48 -10.53
N ALA A 142 4.47 56.14 -10.42
CA ALA A 142 4.52 55.46 -9.14
C ALA A 142 5.49 54.28 -9.11
N ASN A 143 6.28 54.20 -8.04
CA ASN A 143 7.14 53.05 -7.78
C ASN A 143 6.46 52.06 -6.83
N TRP A 144 5.27 51.56 -7.20
CA TRP A 144 4.52 50.62 -6.36
C TRP A 144 5.18 49.25 -6.32
N ASP A 145 5.32 48.71 -5.11
CA ASP A 145 6.03 47.46 -4.88
C ASP A 145 5.14 46.22 -5.07
N ALA A 146 5.52 45.35 -6.02
CA ALA A 146 4.86 44.07 -6.28
C ALA A 146 5.48 42.90 -5.50
N SER A 147 6.55 43.12 -4.72
CA SER A 147 7.32 42.07 -4.01
C SER A 147 6.43 41.17 -3.14
N ARG A 148 5.54 41.76 -2.35
CA ARG A 148 4.63 41.02 -1.46
C ARG A 148 3.67 40.10 -2.22
N VAL A 149 3.22 40.54 -3.40
CA VAL A 149 2.34 39.73 -4.27
C VAL A 149 3.15 38.58 -4.89
N ARG A 150 4.40 38.85 -5.28
CA ARG A 150 5.36 37.87 -5.79
C ARG A 150 5.71 36.80 -4.76
N GLU A 151 6.01 37.19 -3.54
CA GLU A 151 6.29 36.28 -2.42
C GLU A 151 5.08 35.42 -2.09
N LYS A 152 3.87 36.00 -2.16
CA LYS A 152 2.63 35.23 -1.99
C LYS A 152 2.45 34.21 -3.11
N LEU A 153 2.71 34.58 -4.37
CA LEU A 153 2.68 33.63 -5.49
C LEU A 153 3.63 32.46 -5.25
N GLN A 154 4.88 32.76 -4.87
CA GLN A 154 5.89 31.74 -4.61
C GLN A 154 5.42 30.77 -3.52
N ARG A 155 4.91 31.28 -2.39
CA ARG A 155 4.35 30.43 -1.32
C ARG A 155 3.18 29.58 -1.77
N ASP A 156 2.25 30.14 -2.55
CA ASP A 156 1.08 29.40 -3.05
C ASP A 156 1.51 28.30 -4.06
N ILE A 157 2.51 28.57 -4.89
CA ILE A 157 3.14 27.59 -5.80
C ILE A 157 3.81 26.47 -4.99
N ASP A 158 4.64 26.81 -4.01
CA ASP A 158 5.37 25.84 -3.20
C ASP A 158 4.41 24.95 -2.41
N ALA A 159 3.35 25.53 -1.83
CA ALA A 159 2.30 24.79 -1.14
C ALA A 159 1.57 23.82 -2.08
N HIS A 160 1.22 24.25 -3.30
CA HIS A 160 0.58 23.37 -4.28
C HIS A 160 1.52 22.26 -4.75
N ALA A 161 2.79 22.59 -5.06
CA ALA A 161 3.80 21.62 -5.46
C ALA A 161 3.99 20.54 -4.38
N SER A 162 4.05 20.96 -3.11
CA SER A 162 4.18 20.06 -1.95
C SER A 162 2.96 19.15 -1.83
N SER A 163 1.75 19.69 -1.97
CA SER A 163 0.51 18.91 -1.93
C SER A 163 0.46 17.85 -3.04
N VAL A 164 0.83 18.21 -4.27
CA VAL A 164 0.88 17.28 -5.40
C VAL A 164 1.97 16.22 -5.19
N CYS A 165 3.14 16.62 -4.67
CA CYS A 165 4.23 15.71 -4.32
C CYS A 165 3.76 14.64 -3.34
N SER A 166 3.17 15.04 -2.21
CA SER A 166 2.64 14.11 -1.20
C SER A 166 1.56 13.19 -1.75
N ALA A 167 0.65 13.71 -2.58
CA ALA A 167 -0.38 12.88 -3.22
C ALA A 167 0.23 11.82 -4.14
N LYS A 168 1.25 12.18 -4.93
CA LYS A 168 1.93 11.25 -5.84
C LYS A 168 2.76 10.20 -5.12
N LEU A 169 3.44 10.58 -4.04
CA LEU A 169 4.17 9.64 -3.19
C LEU A 169 3.22 8.63 -2.51
N SER A 170 2.06 9.11 -2.05
CA SER A 170 1.02 8.23 -1.50
C SER A 170 0.47 7.25 -2.54
N GLU A 171 0.18 7.73 -3.77
CA GLU A 171 -0.23 6.88 -4.88
C GLU A 171 0.82 5.80 -5.21
N LEU A 172 2.11 6.19 -5.26
CA LEU A 172 3.21 5.24 -5.46
C LEU A 172 3.27 4.20 -4.35
N ASN A 173 3.19 4.60 -3.07
CA ASN A 173 3.17 3.65 -1.95
C ASN A 173 2.06 2.60 -2.11
N VAL A 174 0.83 3.03 -2.40
CA VAL A 174 -0.30 2.12 -2.60
C VAL A 174 -0.07 1.17 -3.77
N ASN A 175 0.51 1.63 -4.87
CA ASN A 175 0.80 0.77 -6.02
C ASN A 175 1.80 -0.33 -5.68
N TYR A 176 2.89 0.01 -4.98
CA TYR A 176 3.90 -0.97 -4.57
C TYR A 176 3.41 -1.91 -3.46
N GLU A 177 2.56 -1.42 -2.55
CA GLU A 177 1.82 -2.27 -1.61
C GLU A 177 0.98 -3.32 -2.33
N GLN A 178 0.22 -2.92 -3.36
CA GLN A 178 -0.58 -3.84 -4.17
C GLN A 178 0.28 -4.86 -4.91
N GLN A 179 1.42 -4.43 -5.48
CA GLN A 179 2.39 -5.32 -6.14
C GLN A 179 2.96 -6.37 -5.15
N LEU A 180 3.35 -5.95 -3.95
CA LEU A 180 3.81 -6.84 -2.88
C LEU A 180 2.72 -7.83 -2.46
N SER A 181 1.49 -7.34 -2.27
CA SER A 181 0.36 -8.18 -1.93
C SER A 181 0.10 -9.25 -2.99
N ALA A 182 0.13 -8.87 -4.27
CA ALA A 182 -0.09 -9.78 -5.39
C ALA A 182 1.02 -10.84 -5.53
N SER A 183 2.29 -10.45 -5.38
CA SER A 183 3.44 -11.34 -5.49
C SER A 183 3.59 -12.30 -4.31
N LEU A 184 3.20 -11.89 -3.09
CA LEU A 184 3.37 -12.69 -1.88
C LEU A 184 2.16 -13.59 -1.57
N THR A 185 0.92 -13.10 -1.72
CA THR A 185 -0.27 -13.77 -1.17
C THR A 185 -0.46 -15.18 -1.72
N GLY A 186 -0.34 -15.35 -3.04
CA GLY A 186 -0.52 -16.64 -3.71
C GLY A 186 0.56 -17.66 -3.32
N PRO A 187 1.85 -17.37 -3.55
CA PRO A 187 2.92 -18.27 -3.22
C PRO A 187 3.01 -18.61 -1.72
N VAL A 188 2.81 -17.63 -0.81
CA VAL A 188 2.79 -17.88 0.64
C VAL A 188 1.67 -18.87 1.01
N LYS A 189 0.47 -18.69 0.44
CA LYS A 189 -0.63 -19.64 0.61
C LYS A 189 -0.21 -21.05 0.23
N THR A 190 0.33 -21.22 -0.97
CA THR A 190 0.73 -22.55 -1.47
C THR A 190 1.82 -23.22 -0.62
N LEU A 191 2.78 -22.45 -0.10
CA LEU A 191 3.84 -22.95 0.77
C LEU A 191 3.29 -23.41 2.13
N LEU A 192 2.32 -22.68 2.68
CA LEU A 192 1.64 -23.03 3.93
C LEU A 192 0.76 -24.28 3.76
N GLU A 193 -0.03 -24.36 2.68
CA GLU A 193 -0.87 -25.53 2.36
C GLU A 193 -0.05 -26.80 2.14
N THR A 194 1.10 -26.67 1.47
CA THR A 194 1.97 -27.82 1.17
C THR A 194 2.62 -28.38 2.45
N GLY A 195 3.00 -27.53 3.41
CA GLY A 195 3.54 -27.95 4.71
C GLY A 195 4.76 -28.88 4.65
N GLY A 196 5.95 -28.29 4.66
CA GLY A 196 7.24 -28.98 4.70
C GLY A 196 8.14 -28.44 5.80
N LYS A 197 9.24 -29.16 6.08
CA LYS A 197 10.25 -28.77 7.08
C LYS A 197 10.86 -27.39 6.77
N ASP A 198 10.93 -27.05 5.49
CA ASP A 198 11.52 -25.83 4.96
C ASP A 198 10.47 -24.74 4.62
N THR A 199 9.17 -24.94 4.91
CA THR A 199 8.11 -23.97 4.55
C THR A 199 8.45 -22.54 4.95
N TRP A 200 8.82 -22.31 6.22
CA TRP A 200 9.14 -20.97 6.71
C TRP A 200 10.45 -20.43 6.13
N ALA A 201 11.44 -21.29 5.84
CA ALA A 201 12.66 -20.86 5.16
C ALA A 201 12.38 -20.41 3.72
N SER A 202 11.52 -21.14 3.01
CA SER A 202 11.05 -20.79 1.66
C SER A 202 10.22 -19.51 1.66
N ILE A 203 9.35 -19.30 2.66
CA ILE A 203 8.59 -18.06 2.84
C ILE A 203 9.54 -16.87 3.10
N ARG A 204 10.56 -17.02 3.95
CA ARG A 204 11.55 -15.95 4.18
C ARG A 204 12.32 -15.59 2.93
N LYS A 205 12.78 -16.60 2.17
CA LYS A 205 13.48 -16.39 0.91
C LYS A 205 12.62 -15.63 -0.10
N LEU A 206 11.34 -16.02 -0.22
CA LEU A 206 10.38 -15.34 -1.07
C LEU A 206 10.15 -13.89 -0.61
N LEU A 207 9.84 -13.70 0.69
CA LEU A 207 9.62 -12.38 1.28
C LEU A 207 10.80 -11.45 0.99
N ASN A 208 12.02 -11.86 1.32
CA ASN A 208 13.21 -11.05 1.10
C ASN A 208 13.40 -10.70 -0.39
N ARG A 209 13.19 -11.68 -1.29
CA ARG A 209 13.33 -11.45 -2.73
C ARG A 209 12.33 -10.42 -3.24
N GLU A 210 11.03 -10.62 -3.00
CA GLU A 210 9.99 -9.75 -3.54
C GLU A 210 10.03 -8.37 -2.89
N THR A 211 10.36 -8.28 -1.60
CA THR A 211 10.55 -7.00 -0.90
C THR A 211 11.74 -6.22 -1.44
N GLU A 212 12.89 -6.84 -1.66
CA GLU A 212 14.06 -6.12 -2.21
C GLU A 212 13.86 -5.71 -3.68
N VAL A 213 13.14 -6.50 -4.47
CA VAL A 213 12.74 -6.10 -5.84
C VAL A 213 11.86 -4.84 -5.78
N ALA A 214 10.79 -4.85 -4.98
CA ALA A 214 9.89 -3.71 -4.84
C ALA A 214 10.61 -2.46 -4.29
N ILE A 215 11.50 -2.63 -3.31
CA ILE A 215 12.29 -1.54 -2.73
C ILE A 215 13.26 -0.94 -3.75
N SER A 216 13.93 -1.77 -4.55
CA SER A 216 14.84 -1.30 -5.58
C SER A 216 14.10 -0.49 -6.65
N GLU A 217 12.99 -1.03 -7.16
CA GLU A 217 12.15 -0.34 -8.14
C GLU A 217 11.58 0.97 -7.58
N PHE A 218 11.01 0.93 -6.37
CA PHE A 218 10.48 2.11 -5.70
C PHE A 218 11.54 3.18 -5.46
N SER A 219 12.74 2.80 -4.99
CA SER A 219 13.85 3.72 -4.76
C SER A 219 14.27 4.44 -6.04
N THR A 220 14.28 3.76 -7.19
CA THR A 220 14.59 4.40 -8.48
C THR A 220 13.55 5.43 -8.89
N VAL A 221 12.27 5.19 -8.58
CA VAL A 221 11.19 6.13 -8.91
C VAL A 221 11.17 7.31 -7.93
N VAL A 222 11.41 7.08 -6.64
CA VAL A 222 11.40 8.14 -5.61
C VAL A 222 12.61 9.07 -5.72
N ALA A 223 13.73 8.61 -6.29
CA ALA A 223 14.88 9.46 -6.55
C ALA A 223 14.53 10.71 -7.38
N ASP A 224 13.55 10.63 -8.28
CA ASP A 224 13.07 11.75 -9.11
C ASP A 224 12.38 12.87 -8.32
N PHE A 225 12.03 12.62 -7.05
CA PHE A 225 11.38 13.58 -6.16
C PHE A 225 12.36 14.38 -5.32
N GLU A 226 13.65 14.00 -5.30
CA GLU A 226 14.71 14.70 -4.54
C GLU A 226 14.37 14.92 -3.05
N LEU A 227 13.76 13.91 -2.43
CA LEU A 227 13.43 13.91 -1.00
C LEU A 227 14.69 13.78 -0.14
N ASP A 228 14.58 14.15 1.14
CA ASP A 228 15.64 13.90 2.11
C ASP A 228 15.79 12.40 2.41
N GLU A 229 17.00 12.03 2.81
CA GLU A 229 17.37 10.63 3.05
C GLU A 229 16.53 9.97 4.15
N ALA A 230 16.10 10.73 5.17
CA ALA A 230 15.29 10.20 6.26
C ALA A 230 13.87 9.86 5.79
N THR A 231 13.22 10.74 5.03
CA THR A 231 11.93 10.47 4.41
C THR A 231 11.99 9.25 3.49
N ILE A 232 13.03 9.13 2.66
CA ILE A 232 13.21 7.96 1.80
C ILE A 232 13.34 6.69 2.65
N ALA A 233 14.17 6.72 3.70
CA ALA A 233 14.35 5.58 4.60
C ALA A 233 13.04 5.15 5.28
N GLU A 234 12.21 6.10 5.73
CA GLU A 234 10.88 5.83 6.30
C GLU A 234 9.96 5.14 5.29
N MET A 235 9.91 5.61 4.05
CA MET A 235 9.10 5.00 2.99
C MET A 235 9.57 3.58 2.65
N LEU A 236 10.88 3.35 2.59
CA LEU A 236 11.44 2.01 2.37
C LEU A 236 11.14 1.08 3.53
N GLN A 237 11.23 1.57 4.77
CA GLN A 237 10.86 0.79 5.96
C GLN A 237 9.37 0.44 5.96
N HIS A 238 8.51 1.38 5.56
CA HIS A 238 7.08 1.12 5.42
C HIS A 238 6.81 -0.06 4.47
N LEU A 239 7.48 -0.13 3.31
CA LEU A 239 7.33 -1.25 2.38
C LEU A 239 7.83 -2.58 2.97
N ARG A 240 8.93 -2.56 3.75
CA ARG A 240 9.40 -3.75 4.49
C ARG A 240 8.35 -4.24 5.48
N ASP A 241 7.82 -3.33 6.29
CA ASP A 241 6.81 -3.67 7.31
C ASP A 241 5.50 -4.14 6.67
N TYR A 242 5.08 -3.51 5.56
CA TYR A 242 3.92 -3.92 4.79
C TYR A 242 4.08 -5.34 4.25
N SER A 243 5.20 -5.62 3.57
CA SER A 243 5.49 -6.96 3.02
C SER A 243 5.46 -8.04 4.08
N ARG A 244 6.03 -7.76 5.27
CA ARG A 244 5.95 -8.65 6.43
C ARG A 244 4.51 -8.86 6.87
N ASN A 245 3.72 -7.79 6.99
CA ASN A 245 2.31 -7.85 7.40
C ASN A 245 1.48 -8.70 6.45
N VAL A 246 1.69 -8.60 5.13
CA VAL A 246 1.03 -9.46 4.13
C VAL A 246 1.23 -10.94 4.46
N VAL A 247 2.48 -11.34 4.73
CA VAL A 247 2.80 -12.73 5.09
C VAL A 247 2.16 -13.12 6.42
N GLU A 248 2.26 -12.27 7.45
CA GLU A 248 1.67 -12.56 8.77
C GLU A 248 0.14 -12.70 8.69
N LYS A 249 -0.54 -11.80 7.97
CA LYS A 249 -1.99 -11.86 7.73
C LYS A 249 -2.34 -13.15 6.99
N LYS A 250 -1.58 -13.50 5.95
CA LYS A 250 -1.84 -14.71 5.19
C LYS A 250 -1.66 -15.98 6.02
N ALA A 251 -0.63 -16.02 6.86
CA ALA A 251 -0.41 -17.12 7.79
C ALA A 251 -1.56 -17.27 8.80
N ARG A 252 -2.07 -16.16 9.35
CA ARG A 252 -3.25 -16.17 10.24
C ARG A 252 -4.50 -16.68 9.53
N GLU A 253 -4.77 -16.21 8.31
CA GLU A 253 -5.89 -16.69 7.51
C GLU A 253 -5.83 -18.20 7.27
N GLU A 254 -4.67 -18.72 6.86
CA GLU A 254 -4.54 -20.15 6.59
C GLU A 254 -4.57 -20.99 7.88
N ALA A 255 -4.02 -20.49 9.00
CA ALA A 255 -4.12 -21.16 10.30
C ALA A 255 -5.57 -21.42 10.72
N THR A 256 -6.52 -20.53 10.41
CA THR A 256 -7.95 -20.77 10.68
C THR A 256 -8.54 -21.95 9.90
N LYS A 257 -7.91 -22.35 8.80
CA LYS A 257 -8.33 -23.45 7.92
C LYS A 257 -7.53 -24.74 8.15
N ILE A 258 -6.70 -24.78 9.20
CA ILE A 258 -5.77 -25.88 9.46
C ILE A 258 -6.43 -27.27 9.44
N MET A 259 -7.64 -27.42 9.97
CA MET A 259 -8.35 -28.70 9.99
C MET A 259 -8.58 -29.25 8.58
N ILE A 260 -8.96 -28.38 7.63
CA ILE A 260 -9.16 -28.75 6.23
C ILE A 260 -7.83 -29.21 5.64
N HIS A 261 -6.78 -28.40 5.79
CA HIS A 261 -5.45 -28.69 5.27
C HIS A 261 -4.87 -29.99 5.85
N MET A 262 -5.06 -30.25 7.14
CA MET A 262 -4.64 -31.49 7.80
C MET A 262 -5.36 -32.72 7.24
N LYS A 263 -6.67 -32.62 6.96
CA LYS A 263 -7.47 -33.71 6.39
C LYS A 263 -7.13 -33.97 4.93
N ASP A 264 -6.86 -32.92 4.16
CA ASP A 264 -6.41 -33.06 2.78
C ASP A 264 -5.03 -33.72 2.74
N ARG A 265 -4.11 -33.29 3.63
CA ARG A 265 -2.79 -33.93 3.75
C ARG A 265 -2.88 -35.39 4.16
N PHE A 266 -3.74 -35.69 5.14
CA PHE A 266 -3.99 -37.07 5.56
C PHE A 266 -4.51 -37.91 4.40
N SER A 267 -5.56 -37.45 3.72
CA SER A 267 -6.20 -38.16 2.62
C SER A 267 -5.23 -38.41 1.46
N THR A 268 -4.34 -37.45 1.19
CA THR A 268 -3.30 -37.57 0.16
C THR A 268 -2.31 -38.68 0.52
N VAL A 269 -1.76 -38.68 1.74
CA VAL A 269 -0.76 -39.68 2.15
C VAL A 269 -1.38 -41.06 2.40
N PHE A 270 -2.62 -41.09 2.89
CA PHE A 270 -3.32 -42.31 3.25
C PHE A 270 -3.86 -43.06 2.03
N ASN A 271 -4.44 -42.35 1.07
CA ASN A 271 -5.10 -42.99 -0.08
C ASN A 271 -4.17 -43.16 -1.29
N TYR A 272 -3.05 -42.43 -1.37
CA TYR A 272 -2.15 -42.51 -2.52
C TYR A 272 -0.78 -43.08 -2.13
N ASP A 273 -0.15 -43.80 -3.06
CA ASP A 273 1.22 -44.25 -2.91
C ASP A 273 2.24 -43.21 -3.39
N SER A 274 3.53 -43.58 -3.39
CA SER A 274 4.60 -42.70 -3.83
C SER A 274 4.50 -42.29 -5.31
N ASP A 275 3.80 -43.08 -6.12
CA ASP A 275 3.62 -42.85 -7.55
C ASP A 275 2.32 -42.07 -7.84
N SER A 276 1.68 -41.53 -6.79
CA SER A 276 0.38 -40.85 -6.86
C SER A 276 -0.74 -41.74 -7.38
N THR A 277 -0.59 -43.07 -7.27
CA THR A 277 -1.65 -44.00 -7.64
C THR A 277 -2.53 -44.30 -6.43
N LEU A 278 -3.84 -44.43 -6.68
CA LEU A 278 -4.79 -44.71 -5.63
C LEU A 278 -4.54 -46.11 -5.07
N ARG A 279 -4.27 -46.20 -3.77
CA ARG A 279 -4.04 -47.46 -3.05
C ARG A 279 -5.28 -48.32 -3.09
N VAL A 280 -5.08 -49.58 -3.46
CA VAL A 280 -6.09 -50.63 -3.35
C VAL A 280 -5.69 -51.53 -2.19
N TRP A 281 -6.60 -51.76 -1.25
CA TRP A 281 -6.33 -52.58 -0.05
C TRP A 281 -6.35 -54.08 -0.43
N THR A 282 -5.22 -54.60 -0.90
CA THR A 282 -5.08 -55.96 -1.46
C THR A 282 -4.47 -56.97 -0.49
N GLY A 283 -4.28 -56.61 0.78
CA GLY A 283 -3.79 -57.52 1.82
C GLY A 283 -2.28 -57.47 2.05
N LYS A 284 -1.52 -56.74 1.22
CA LYS A 284 -0.07 -56.61 1.32
C LYS A 284 0.37 -55.34 2.06
N GLU A 285 -0.53 -54.38 2.19
CA GLU A 285 -0.25 -53.06 2.71
C GLU A 285 -0.32 -53.05 4.25
N ASP A 286 0.69 -52.46 4.90
CA ASP A 286 0.67 -52.19 6.33
C ASP A 286 -0.15 -50.91 6.61
N ILE A 287 -1.45 -51.10 6.81
CA ILE A 287 -2.39 -50.00 7.08
C ILE A 287 -1.97 -49.23 8.35
N THR A 288 -1.39 -49.90 9.33
CA THR A 288 -0.95 -49.27 10.59
C THR A 288 0.21 -48.32 10.33
N SER A 289 1.22 -48.75 9.56
CA SER A 289 2.33 -47.88 9.14
C SER A 289 1.84 -46.72 8.28
N ILE A 290 0.99 -46.98 7.28
CA ILE A 290 0.44 -45.94 6.40
C ILE A 290 -0.36 -44.89 7.20
N THR A 291 -1.18 -45.34 8.15
CA THR A 291 -1.93 -44.45 9.04
C THR A 291 -0.99 -43.59 9.89
N LYS A 292 0.07 -44.18 10.42
CA LYS A 292 1.09 -43.46 11.22
C LYS A 292 1.80 -42.41 10.37
N ASP A 293 2.15 -42.72 9.13
CA ASP A 293 2.80 -41.80 8.21
C ASP A 293 1.87 -40.64 7.80
N ALA A 294 0.61 -40.94 7.49
CA ALA A 294 -0.40 -39.94 7.17
C ALA A 294 -0.67 -39.00 8.36
N ARG A 295 -0.78 -39.54 9.58
CA ARG A 295 -0.89 -38.75 10.82
C ARG A 295 0.36 -37.91 11.08
N SER A 296 1.57 -38.46 10.88
CA SER A 296 2.83 -37.71 11.02
C SER A 296 2.89 -36.54 10.03
N ALA A 297 2.49 -36.75 8.77
CA ALA A 297 2.45 -35.69 7.77
C ALA A 297 1.49 -34.56 8.14
N SER A 298 0.27 -34.89 8.61
CA SER A 298 -0.69 -33.89 9.09
C SER A 298 -0.23 -33.17 10.36
N MET A 299 0.47 -33.85 11.27
CA MET A 299 1.05 -33.24 12.47
C MET A 299 2.15 -32.22 12.12
N LYS A 300 3.00 -32.51 11.13
CA LYS A 300 4.01 -31.55 10.66
C LYS A 300 3.35 -30.28 10.14
N LEU A 301 2.25 -30.40 9.41
CA LEU A 301 1.48 -29.26 8.94
C LEU A 301 0.92 -28.42 10.10
N LEU A 302 0.38 -29.06 11.13
CA LEU A 302 -0.05 -28.38 12.35
C LEU A 302 1.11 -27.63 13.04
N SER A 303 2.29 -28.25 13.13
CA SER A 303 3.50 -27.59 13.66
C SER A 303 3.93 -26.37 12.85
N VAL A 304 3.90 -26.46 11.52
CA VAL A 304 4.19 -25.32 10.62
C VAL A 304 3.22 -24.18 10.88
N MET A 305 1.93 -24.47 11.05
CA MET A 305 0.87 -23.46 11.20
C MET A 305 0.60 -23.05 12.65
N ALA A 306 1.36 -23.56 13.62
CA ALA A 306 1.25 -23.17 15.02
C ALA A 306 1.87 -21.79 15.32
N ALA A 307 2.89 -21.38 14.57
CA ALA A 307 3.61 -20.12 14.79
C ALA A 307 4.26 -19.55 13.52
N ILE A 308 4.33 -18.22 13.45
CA ILE A 308 5.06 -17.44 12.44
C ILE A 308 6.56 -17.47 12.75
N ARG A 309 7.38 -17.86 11.76
CA ARG A 309 8.85 -18.02 11.90
C ARG A 309 9.62 -17.18 10.89
N LEU A 310 9.39 -15.86 10.91
CA LEU A 310 10.09 -14.92 10.03
C LEU A 310 11.46 -14.49 10.57
N ASP A 311 11.67 -14.53 11.89
CA ASP A 311 12.87 -13.98 12.55
C ASP A 311 13.98 -15.02 12.82
N GLU A 312 13.89 -16.21 12.21
CA GLU A 312 14.84 -17.33 12.35
C GLU A 312 15.13 -17.81 13.78
N LYS A 313 14.25 -17.46 14.72
CA LYS A 313 14.33 -17.95 16.10
C LYS A 313 13.96 -19.43 16.14
N PRO A 314 14.76 -20.27 16.83
CA PRO A 314 14.39 -21.66 17.03
C PRO A 314 13.13 -21.75 17.90
N ASP A 315 12.43 -22.87 17.76
CA ASP A 315 11.34 -23.28 18.63
C ASP A 315 11.32 -24.80 18.76
N HIS A 316 10.55 -25.28 19.72
CA HIS A 316 10.41 -26.71 20.02
C HIS A 316 9.02 -27.25 19.73
N ILE A 317 8.20 -26.52 18.96
CA ILE A 317 6.78 -26.85 18.74
C ILE A 317 6.62 -28.22 18.12
N GLU A 318 7.35 -28.52 17.04
CA GLU A 318 7.28 -29.83 16.37
C GLU A 318 7.60 -30.95 17.36
N LYS A 319 8.72 -30.83 18.06
CA LYS A 319 9.17 -31.82 19.04
C LYS A 319 8.11 -32.07 20.12
N VAL A 320 7.56 -31.01 20.71
CA VAL A 320 6.53 -31.08 21.75
C VAL A 320 5.25 -31.74 21.23
N LEU A 321 4.77 -31.34 20.04
CA LEU A 321 3.58 -31.93 19.44
C LEU A 321 3.76 -33.44 19.18
N PHE A 322 4.90 -33.84 18.63
CA PHE A 322 5.18 -35.25 18.35
C PHE A 322 5.29 -36.08 19.64
N SER A 323 6.06 -35.65 20.64
CA SER A 323 6.22 -36.40 21.89
C SER A 323 4.91 -36.49 22.68
N SER A 324 4.11 -35.43 22.72
CA SER A 324 2.91 -35.38 23.55
C SER A 324 1.68 -36.01 22.90
N LEU A 325 1.54 -35.95 21.57
CA LEU A 325 0.29 -36.33 20.89
C LEU A 325 0.41 -37.57 19.99
N MET A 326 1.59 -37.86 19.43
CA MET A 326 1.79 -39.06 18.60
C MET A 326 2.23 -40.26 19.43
N GLU A 327 3.13 -40.07 20.39
CA GLU A 327 3.66 -41.17 21.23
C GLU A 327 2.70 -41.50 22.40
N GLY A 328 2.06 -40.49 23.00
CA GLY A 328 1.08 -40.68 24.08
C GLY A 328 -0.25 -41.32 23.66
N ALA A 329 -0.58 -41.36 22.36
CA ALA A 329 -1.79 -42.02 21.88
C ALA A 329 -1.68 -43.56 21.89
N VAL A 330 -0.45 -44.10 21.93
CA VAL A 330 -0.20 -45.56 21.93
C VAL A 330 -0.41 -46.16 23.33
N THR A 331 -0.33 -45.37 24.40
CA THR A 331 -0.35 -45.86 25.79
C THR A 331 -1.73 -45.87 26.46
N VAL A 332 -2.79 -45.44 25.76
CA VAL A 332 -4.16 -45.49 26.32
C VAL A 332 -4.67 -46.93 26.49
N SER A 333 -3.96 -47.95 25.99
CA SER A 333 -4.27 -49.37 26.20
C SER A 333 -3.42 -50.10 27.25
N SER A 334 -2.48 -49.46 27.95
CA SER A 334 -1.76 -50.13 29.06
C SER A 334 -1.60 -49.22 30.26
N SER A 335 -2.58 -49.28 31.15
CA SER A 335 -2.47 -48.76 32.50
C SER A 335 -1.51 -49.64 33.32
N GLN A 336 -0.27 -49.21 33.51
CA GLN A 336 0.48 -49.37 34.75
C GLN A 336 1.81 -48.60 34.72
N ASP A 337 2.14 -48.05 35.89
CA ASP A 337 3.40 -47.40 36.27
C ASP A 337 3.59 -45.92 35.89
N ARG A 338 2.90 -45.05 36.66
CA ARG A 338 3.27 -43.63 36.79
C ARG A 338 4.37 -43.48 37.85
N GLU A 339 5.57 -43.13 37.40
CA GLU A 339 6.55 -42.44 38.25
C GLU A 339 6.09 -41.01 38.54
N ILE A 340 6.22 -40.62 39.81
CA ILE A 340 5.79 -39.35 40.37
C ILE A 340 6.90 -38.32 40.14
N GLY A 341 6.77 -37.56 39.06
CA GLY A 341 7.37 -36.26 38.88
C GLY A 341 6.33 -35.38 38.21
N ALA A 342 5.98 -34.24 38.81
CA ALA A 342 4.97 -33.32 38.26
C ALA A 342 5.50 -32.68 36.96
N SER A 343 5.47 -33.41 35.84
CA SER A 343 5.69 -32.83 34.53
C SER A 343 4.45 -32.00 34.22
N VAL A 344 4.58 -30.68 34.30
CA VAL A 344 3.57 -29.74 33.81
C VAL A 344 3.28 -30.11 32.36
N ASP A 345 2.01 -30.38 32.02
CA ASP A 345 1.62 -30.72 30.65
C ASP A 345 2.01 -29.55 29.73
N PRO A 346 2.98 -29.71 28.83
CA PRO A 346 3.46 -28.62 27.96
C PRO A 346 2.36 -28.12 27.02
N LEU A 347 1.29 -28.89 26.81
CA LEU A 347 0.14 -28.49 26.01
C LEU A 347 -0.98 -27.81 26.81
N ALA A 348 -0.89 -27.77 28.15
CA ALA A 348 -1.83 -27.04 28.99
C ALA A 348 -1.54 -25.52 29.07
N SER A 349 -0.42 -25.08 28.49
CA SER A 349 -0.05 -23.66 28.40
C SER A 349 -0.85 -22.90 27.35
N SER A 350 -1.15 -21.63 27.62
CA SER A 350 -1.74 -20.70 26.65
C SER A 350 -0.75 -20.19 25.61
N ASN A 351 0.55 -20.31 25.86
CA ASN A 351 1.63 -19.80 25.00
C ASN A 351 2.69 -20.87 24.73
N TRP A 352 3.30 -20.81 23.54
CA TRP A 352 4.49 -21.59 23.22
C TRP A 352 5.73 -21.00 23.90
N GLU A 353 6.62 -21.87 24.37
CA GLU A 353 7.94 -21.48 24.86
C GLU A 353 8.77 -20.90 23.68
N GLU A 354 9.53 -19.83 23.91
CA GLU A 354 10.38 -19.14 22.91
C GLU A 354 9.65 -18.44 21.74
N VAL A 355 8.31 -18.55 21.66
CA VAL A 355 7.50 -17.85 20.64
C VAL A 355 6.72 -16.71 21.27
N SER A 356 6.83 -15.52 20.69
CA SER A 356 6.07 -14.35 21.16
C SER A 356 4.57 -14.51 20.85
N SER A 357 3.72 -13.92 21.69
CA SER A 357 2.26 -13.93 21.48
C SER A 357 1.84 -13.37 20.11
N LYS A 358 2.57 -12.39 19.56
CA LYS A 358 2.32 -11.84 18.21
C LYS A 358 2.53 -12.88 17.09
N ASN A 359 3.48 -13.79 17.29
CA ASN A 359 3.86 -14.82 16.31
C ASN A 359 3.10 -16.14 16.52
N THR A 360 2.44 -16.34 17.66
CA THR A 360 1.57 -17.50 17.88
C THR A 360 0.33 -17.43 16.99
N LEU A 361 0.11 -18.48 16.19
CA LEU A 361 -1.07 -18.64 15.33
C LEU A 361 -2.10 -19.57 15.96
N ILE A 362 -1.64 -20.67 16.55
CA ILE A 362 -2.46 -21.69 17.21
C ILE A 362 -1.78 -22.01 18.54
N THR A 363 -2.49 -21.88 19.65
CA THR A 363 -1.94 -22.13 20.98
C THR A 363 -1.71 -23.62 21.24
N PRO A 364 -0.88 -23.99 22.24
CA PRO A 364 -0.68 -25.41 22.60
C PRO A 364 -1.99 -26.15 22.89
N VAL A 365 -2.88 -25.55 23.68
CA VAL A 365 -4.20 -26.12 24.00
C VAL A 365 -5.07 -26.30 22.75
N GLN A 366 -5.05 -25.32 21.84
CA GLN A 366 -5.77 -25.42 20.57
C GLN A 366 -5.20 -26.53 19.69
N CYS A 367 -3.88 -26.68 19.61
CA CYS A 367 -3.25 -27.78 18.88
C CYS A 367 -3.68 -29.14 19.43
N GLN A 368 -3.74 -29.29 20.76
CA GLN A 368 -4.24 -30.51 21.40
C GLN A 368 -5.70 -30.81 21.02
N SER A 369 -6.57 -29.79 21.09
CA SER A 369 -7.99 -29.93 20.72
C SER A 369 -8.17 -30.28 19.24
N LEU A 370 -7.51 -29.54 18.35
CA LEU A 370 -7.50 -29.77 16.90
C LEU A 370 -7.00 -31.18 16.57
N TRP A 371 -5.94 -31.64 17.22
CA TRP A 371 -5.42 -32.99 17.01
C TRP A 371 -6.42 -34.07 17.40
N ARG A 372 -7.06 -33.95 18.58
CA ARG A 372 -8.08 -34.90 19.02
C ARG A 372 -9.27 -34.95 18.04
N GLN A 373 -9.74 -33.80 17.60
CA GLN A 373 -10.81 -33.69 16.61
C GLN A 373 -10.40 -34.32 15.28
N PHE A 374 -9.19 -34.01 14.78
CA PHE A 374 -8.65 -34.56 13.54
C PHE A 374 -8.57 -36.09 13.58
N ILE A 375 -8.10 -36.67 14.69
CA ILE A 375 -8.06 -38.13 14.87
C ILE A 375 -9.49 -38.70 14.79
N ALA A 376 -10.44 -38.13 15.53
CA ALA A 376 -11.82 -38.60 15.54
C ALA A 376 -12.47 -38.55 14.14
N GLU A 377 -12.24 -37.48 13.37
CA GLU A 377 -12.79 -37.32 12.02
C GLU A 377 -12.15 -38.25 10.98
N THR A 378 -10.87 -38.62 11.16
CA THR A 378 -10.14 -39.50 10.22
C THR A 378 -10.27 -40.99 10.57
N GLU A 379 -10.62 -41.34 11.81
CA GLU A 379 -10.73 -42.72 12.32
C GLU A 379 -11.71 -43.57 11.50
N ASN A 380 -12.82 -42.97 11.04
CA ASN A 380 -13.80 -43.65 10.19
C ASN A 380 -13.17 -44.15 8.88
N SER A 381 -12.30 -43.35 8.26
CA SER A 381 -11.62 -43.72 7.00
C SER A 381 -10.62 -44.86 7.23
N VAL A 382 -9.90 -44.82 8.35
CA VAL A 382 -8.97 -45.90 8.77
C VAL A 382 -9.73 -47.20 9.02
N THR A 383 -10.84 -47.13 9.75
CA THR A 383 -11.68 -48.30 10.06
C THR A 383 -12.26 -48.94 8.79
N GLN A 384 -12.70 -48.12 7.83
CA GLN A 384 -13.18 -48.61 6.53
C GLN A 384 -12.08 -49.31 5.73
N ALA A 385 -10.86 -48.77 5.70
CA ALA A 385 -9.71 -49.40 5.05
C ALA A 385 -9.37 -50.76 5.68
N ILE A 386 -9.34 -50.83 7.02
CA ILE A 386 -9.13 -52.10 7.75
C ILE A 386 -10.23 -53.10 7.41
N SER A 387 -11.50 -52.69 7.40
CA SER A 387 -12.62 -53.57 7.03
C SER A 387 -12.49 -54.10 5.60
N ALA A 388 -12.13 -53.25 4.65
CA ALA A 388 -11.92 -53.63 3.25
C ALA A 388 -10.76 -54.64 3.10
N HIS A 389 -9.65 -54.40 3.80
CA HIS A 389 -8.50 -55.28 3.83
C HIS A 389 -8.82 -56.66 4.41
N VAL A 390 -9.53 -56.71 5.55
CA VAL A 390 -10.00 -57.97 6.16
C VAL A 390 -10.96 -58.72 5.24
N ARG A 391 -11.90 -58.02 4.59
CA ARG A 391 -12.81 -58.65 3.61
C ARG A 391 -12.03 -59.23 2.43
N PHE A 392 -11.03 -58.53 1.90
CA PHE A 392 -10.21 -59.04 0.80
C PHE A 392 -9.49 -60.32 1.20
N ILE A 393 -8.78 -60.32 2.34
CA ILE A 393 -8.08 -61.51 2.85
C ILE A 393 -9.05 -62.66 3.08
N THR A 394 -10.19 -62.41 3.72
CA THR A 394 -11.21 -63.43 4.00
C THR A 394 -11.82 -64.00 2.71
N SER A 395 -12.01 -63.17 1.67
CA SER A 395 -12.49 -63.63 0.37
C SER A 395 -11.45 -64.47 -0.37
N LEU A 396 -10.16 -64.13 -0.24
CA LEU A 396 -9.05 -64.87 -0.82
C LEU A 396 -8.89 -66.23 -0.13
N THR A 397 -8.97 -66.28 1.20
CA THR A 397 -8.92 -67.54 1.96
C THR A 397 -10.12 -68.42 1.63
N LEU A 398 -11.35 -67.90 1.55
CA LEU A 398 -12.54 -68.64 1.12
C LEU A 398 -12.43 -69.21 -0.30
N ARG A 399 -11.85 -68.43 -1.25
CA ARG A 399 -11.60 -68.92 -2.61
C ARG A 399 -10.55 -70.01 -2.63
N LEU A 400 -9.46 -69.86 -1.87
CA LEU A 400 -8.41 -70.87 -1.77
C LEU A 400 -8.91 -72.15 -1.10
N THR A 401 -9.72 -72.06 -0.03
CA THR A 401 -10.32 -73.25 0.60
C THR A 401 -11.33 -73.93 -0.31
N SER A 402 -12.13 -73.17 -1.08
CA SER A 402 -13.04 -73.72 -2.08
C SER A 402 -12.30 -74.46 -3.21
N VAL A 403 -11.22 -73.88 -3.75
CA VAL A 403 -10.37 -74.53 -4.76
C VAL A 403 -9.69 -75.78 -4.20
N CYS A 404 -9.15 -75.72 -2.99
CA CYS A 404 -8.57 -76.89 -2.32
C CYS A 404 -9.60 -78.00 -2.08
N PHE A 405 -10.82 -77.65 -1.66
CA PHE A 405 -11.92 -78.61 -1.47
C PHE A 405 -12.33 -79.26 -2.81
N HIS A 406 -12.39 -78.47 -3.89
CA HIS A 406 -12.72 -78.96 -5.22
C HIS A 406 -11.63 -79.89 -5.79
N PHE A 407 -10.36 -79.61 -5.50
CA PHE A 407 -9.21 -80.45 -5.86
C PHE A 407 -9.22 -81.76 -5.05
N HIS A 408 -9.52 -81.70 -3.75
CA HIS A 408 -9.61 -82.88 -2.88
C HIS A 408 -10.75 -83.83 -3.32
N LEU A 409 -11.90 -83.29 -3.73
CA LEU A 409 -13.03 -84.07 -4.26
C LEU A 409 -12.75 -84.70 -5.64
N SER A 410 -11.94 -84.07 -6.50
CA SER A 410 -11.51 -84.69 -7.76
C SER A 410 -10.43 -85.77 -7.60
N SER A 411 -9.80 -85.86 -6.42
CA SER A 411 -8.77 -86.87 -6.10
C SER A 411 -9.26 -88.09 -5.31
N ALA A 412 -10.57 -88.21 -5.06
CA ALA A 412 -11.13 -89.37 -4.36
C ALA A 412 -11.14 -90.62 -5.26
N PRO A 413 -10.49 -91.74 -4.89
CA PRO A 413 -10.49 -92.94 -5.72
C PRO A 413 -11.85 -93.65 -5.65
N SER A 414 -12.47 -93.86 -6.81
CA SER A 414 -13.67 -94.66 -6.98
C SER A 414 -13.42 -96.12 -6.58
N ARG A 415 -13.87 -96.53 -5.38
CA ARG A 415 -14.02 -97.95 -5.04
C ARG A 415 -15.33 -98.47 -5.66
N ILE A 416 -15.21 -99.17 -6.78
CA ILE A 416 -16.26 -100.05 -7.31
C ILE A 416 -15.97 -101.47 -6.82
N ASN A 417 -16.95 -102.05 -6.12
CA ASN A 417 -16.98 -103.45 -5.70
C ASN A 417 -17.00 -104.39 -6.92
N GLY A 418 -16.16 -105.43 -6.89
CA GLY A 418 -16.24 -106.58 -7.80
C GLY A 418 -16.50 -107.87 -7.02
N PHE A 419 -17.72 -108.40 -7.16
CA PHE A 419 -18.11 -109.78 -6.83
C PHE A 419 -17.52 -110.75 -7.87
N CYS A 420 -17.00 -111.93 -7.46
CA CYS A 420 -17.44 -113.26 -7.95
C CYS A 420 -16.58 -114.45 -7.44
N PHE A 421 -17.29 -115.48 -6.97
CA PHE A 421 -17.04 -116.93 -6.97
C PHE A 421 -15.66 -117.51 -6.59
N SER A 422 -15.63 -118.30 -5.50
CA SER A 422 -15.78 -119.77 -5.62
C SER A 422 -16.29 -120.39 -4.31
#